data_AF-A0A0K9NPN6-F1
#
_entry.id   AF-A0A0K9NPN6-F1
#
_cell.length_a   1.000
_cell.length_b   1.000
_cell.length_c   1.000
_cell.angle_alpha   90.00
_cell.angle_beta   90.00
_cell.angle_gamma   90.00
#
_symmetry.space_group_name_H-M   'P 1'
#
loop_
_entity.id
_entity.type
_entity.pdbx_description
1 polymer ?
#
loop_
_entity_poly.entity_id
_entity_poly.type
_entity_poly.pdbx_seq_one_letter_code
_entity_poly.pdbx_strand_id
1 'polypeptide(L)'
;MLRSLIITSRPIFHLLTLPAALRQYSSSAWNNRKSEQITTHVWWDIENCRIPIGVNSYKVTNRIKSALRSNGIDGPVMIRAHGDMLQFNQETCLTPLIKTGVYLKHVPNCGKNSADRSILDGLDDYVVRNSPPAHIFMISGDGDFANILHRLKKNDYNVLLACGSSNCSAALRSAAAICWDWNELVRGRQTELVDVH
;
A
#
# COMPACT_ATOMS: atom_id res chain seq x y z
N MET A 1 -23.21 -37.15 68.56
CA MET A 1 -22.16 -36.50 67.74
C MET A 1 -22.83 -35.48 66.83
N LEU A 2 -22.82 -34.20 67.22
CA LEU A 2 -23.16 -33.08 66.35
C LEU A 2 -21.91 -32.64 65.58
N ARG A 3 -22.03 -32.29 64.30
CA ARG A 3 -20.98 -31.59 63.54
C ARG A 3 -21.51 -30.28 62.96
N SER A 4 -20.67 -29.27 63.15
CA SER A 4 -20.90 -27.83 63.05
C SER A 4 -20.93 -27.27 61.63
N LEU A 5 -21.49 -26.05 61.53
CA LEU A 5 -21.39 -25.10 60.41
C LEU A 5 -19.93 -24.67 60.12
N ILE A 6 -19.63 -24.39 58.84
CA ILE A 6 -18.74 -23.30 58.39
C ILE A 6 -19.30 -22.68 57.10
N ILE A 7 -19.37 -21.35 57.08
CA ILE A 7 -19.73 -20.45 55.96
C ILE A 7 -18.42 -19.98 55.28
N THR A 8 -18.36 -19.90 53.94
CA THR A 8 -17.60 -18.85 53.22
C THR A 8 -18.21 -18.52 51.85
N SER A 9 -18.00 -17.26 51.43
CA SER A 9 -18.68 -16.45 50.41
C SER A 9 -18.20 -16.59 48.95
N ARG A 10 -19.04 -16.22 47.97
CA ARG A 10 -18.65 -15.83 46.59
C ARG A 10 -19.45 -14.61 46.09
N PRO A 11 -18.89 -13.77 45.20
CA PRO A 11 -19.33 -12.39 44.98
C PRO A 11 -20.48 -12.24 43.98
N ILE A 12 -21.20 -11.13 44.14
CA ILE A 12 -22.28 -10.65 43.27
C ILE A 12 -21.67 -9.97 42.04
N PHE A 13 -21.98 -10.47 40.84
CA PHE A 13 -21.89 -9.69 39.61
C PHE A 13 -23.32 -9.36 39.16
N HIS A 14 -23.73 -8.11 39.34
CA HIS A 14 -24.95 -7.61 38.69
C HIS A 14 -24.66 -7.41 37.20
N LEU A 15 -25.15 -8.33 36.37
CA LEU A 15 -25.25 -8.12 34.94
C LEU A 15 -26.53 -7.31 34.67
N LEU A 16 -26.41 -6.04 34.30
CA LEU A 16 -27.54 -5.27 33.78
C LEU A 16 -27.86 -5.80 32.37
N THR A 17 -28.94 -6.56 32.25
CA THR A 17 -29.48 -7.04 30.97
C THR A 17 -30.12 -5.85 30.24
N LEU A 18 -29.52 -5.42 29.13
CA LEU A 18 -30.11 -4.38 28.27
C LEU A 18 -31.39 -4.91 27.56
N PRO A 19 -32.43 -4.08 27.37
CA PRO A 19 -33.64 -4.46 26.66
C PRO A 19 -33.36 -4.85 25.19
N ALA A 20 -34.05 -5.87 24.68
CA ALA A 20 -33.87 -6.43 23.34
C ALA A 20 -33.96 -5.40 22.20
N ALA A 21 -34.73 -4.32 22.38
CA ALA A 21 -34.89 -3.24 21.40
C ALA A 21 -33.58 -2.45 21.13
N LEU A 22 -32.69 -2.31 22.12
CA LEU A 22 -31.37 -1.67 21.92
C LEU A 22 -30.35 -2.61 21.26
N ARG A 23 -30.62 -3.93 21.27
CA ARG A 23 -29.76 -4.94 20.63
C ARG A 23 -29.91 -4.94 19.10
N GLN A 24 -31.07 -4.56 18.58
CA GLN A 24 -31.35 -4.45 17.15
C GLN A 24 -30.98 -3.08 16.55
N TYR A 25 -31.07 -2.00 17.33
CA TYR A 25 -30.67 -0.67 16.85
C TYR A 25 -29.15 -0.47 16.79
N SER A 26 -28.40 -1.14 17.66
CA SER A 26 -26.92 -1.05 17.69
C SER A 26 -26.25 -1.96 16.65
N SER A 27 -26.94 -2.99 16.14
CA SER A 27 -26.34 -3.95 15.19
C SER A 27 -26.66 -3.68 13.72
N SER A 28 -27.65 -2.84 13.40
CA SER A 28 -28.01 -2.53 12.01
C SER A 28 -27.36 -1.25 11.50
N ALA A 29 -27.11 -0.26 12.37
CA ALA A 29 -26.44 1.00 12.00
C ALA A 29 -24.91 0.90 11.96
N TRP A 30 -24.30 0.00 12.76
CA TRP A 30 -22.85 -0.25 12.75
C TRP A 30 -22.40 -1.26 11.69
N ASN A 31 -23.33 -2.06 11.14
CA ASN A 31 -23.04 -3.07 10.12
C ASN A 31 -23.34 -2.59 8.69
N ASN A 32 -23.69 -1.33 8.48
CA ASN A 32 -24.00 -0.82 7.15
C ASN A 32 -22.83 0.00 6.58
N ARG A 33 -21.94 -0.70 5.84
CA ARG A 33 -20.74 -0.25 5.08
C ARG A 33 -19.37 -0.33 5.75
N LYS A 34 -18.97 -1.52 6.20
CA LYS A 34 -17.63 -2.00 5.81
C LYS A 34 -17.79 -2.84 4.54
N SER A 35 -17.97 -2.20 3.40
CA SER A 35 -17.37 -2.76 2.19
C SER A 35 -15.89 -2.91 2.55
N GLU A 36 -15.35 -4.13 2.59
CA GLU A 36 -13.92 -4.35 2.76
C GLU A 36 -13.23 -3.65 1.61
N GLN A 37 -12.80 -2.40 1.85
CA GLN A 37 -12.17 -1.61 0.82
C GLN A 37 -10.84 -2.30 0.49
N ILE A 38 -10.66 -2.66 -0.78
CA ILE A 38 -9.44 -3.32 -1.25
C ILE A 38 -8.28 -2.34 -1.05
N THR A 39 -7.31 -2.73 -0.23
CA THR A 39 -6.16 -1.88 0.08
C THR A 39 -5.14 -1.94 -1.05
N THR A 40 -4.67 -0.77 -1.49
CA THR A 40 -3.57 -0.65 -2.44
C THR A 40 -2.24 -0.57 -1.72
N HIS A 41 -1.36 -1.52 -2.01
CA HIS A 41 0.01 -1.53 -1.49
C HIS A 41 0.96 -1.01 -2.56
N VAL A 42 1.56 0.14 -2.29
CA VAL A 42 2.51 0.79 -3.19
C VAL A 42 3.93 0.43 -2.77
N TRP A 43 4.65 -0.19 -3.70
CA TRP A 43 6.05 -0.59 -3.59
C TRP A 43 6.86 0.33 -4.48
N TRP A 44 7.54 1.27 -3.87
CA TRP A 44 8.23 2.33 -4.59
C TRP A 44 9.73 2.18 -4.47
N ASP A 45 10.38 1.92 -5.61
CA ASP A 45 11.82 2.10 -5.77
C ASP A 45 12.11 3.59 -5.97
N ILE A 46 12.51 4.25 -4.88
CA ILE A 46 12.74 5.69 -4.87
C ILE A 46 14.02 6.08 -5.62
N GLU A 47 14.92 5.13 -5.87
CA GLU A 47 16.17 5.37 -6.62
C GLU A 47 15.91 5.34 -8.13
N ASN A 48 15.09 4.40 -8.60
CA ASN A 48 14.72 4.29 -10.01
C ASN A 48 13.68 5.36 -10.41
N CYS A 49 12.68 5.60 -9.55
CA CYS A 49 11.64 6.60 -9.77
C CYS A 49 11.77 7.76 -8.77
N ARG A 50 12.82 8.58 -8.94
CA ARG A 50 13.04 9.78 -8.12
C ARG A 50 11.95 10.83 -8.34
N ILE A 51 11.69 11.65 -7.32
CA ILE A 51 10.85 12.84 -7.47
C ILE A 51 11.58 13.84 -8.38
N PRO A 52 10.98 14.29 -9.51
CA PRO A 52 11.62 15.25 -10.40
C PRO A 52 11.88 16.60 -9.75
N ILE A 53 12.92 17.29 -10.23
CA ILE A 53 13.25 18.65 -9.79
C ILE A 53 12.03 19.57 -10.00
N GLY A 54 11.77 20.44 -9.02
CA GLY A 54 10.65 21.38 -9.03
C GLY A 54 9.31 20.78 -8.58
N VAL A 55 9.24 19.47 -8.34
CA VAL A 55 8.05 18.83 -7.76
C VAL A 55 8.10 18.94 -6.23
N ASN A 56 7.03 19.49 -5.65
CA ASN A 56 6.88 19.53 -4.19
C ASN A 56 6.53 18.13 -3.66
N SER A 57 7.46 17.52 -2.90
CA SER A 57 7.33 16.20 -2.28
C SER A 57 6.10 16.05 -1.37
N TYR A 58 5.59 17.13 -0.75
CA TYR A 58 4.34 17.09 0.03
C TYR A 58 3.10 16.75 -0.82
N LYS A 59 3.17 16.93 -2.14
CA LYS A 59 2.04 16.66 -3.04
C LYS A 59 2.06 15.26 -3.63
N VAL A 60 3.19 14.53 -3.55
CA VAL A 60 3.38 13.24 -4.23
C VAL A 60 2.35 12.22 -3.77
N THR A 61 2.21 12.02 -2.45
CA THR A 61 1.23 11.06 -1.89
C THR A 61 -0.20 11.37 -2.31
N ASN A 62 -0.59 12.65 -2.33
CA ASN A 62 -1.93 13.05 -2.77
C ASN A 62 -2.13 12.81 -4.26
N ARG A 63 -1.11 13.06 -5.09
CA ARG A 63 -1.17 12.80 -6.53
C ARG A 63 -1.28 11.31 -6.85
N ILE A 64 -0.54 10.45 -6.16
CA ILE A 64 -0.67 8.99 -6.25
C ILE A 64 -2.12 8.57 -5.90
N LYS A 65 -2.64 9.03 -4.76
CA LYS A 65 -4.01 8.74 -4.33
C LYS A 65 -5.05 9.25 -5.34
N SER A 66 -4.86 10.45 -5.89
CA SER A 66 -5.76 11.00 -6.91
C SER A 66 -5.74 10.21 -8.21
N ALA A 67 -4.56 9.75 -8.67
CA ALA A 67 -4.45 8.91 -9.87
C ALA A 67 -5.18 7.57 -9.72
N LEU A 68 -5.06 6.94 -8.53
CA LEU A 68 -5.80 5.72 -8.18
C LEU A 68 -7.32 5.94 -8.20
N ARG A 69 -7.81 6.99 -7.53
CA ARG A 69 -9.25 7.32 -7.48
C ARG A 69 -9.84 7.63 -8.84
N SER A 70 -9.10 8.34 -9.70
CA SER A 70 -9.53 8.61 -11.09
C SER A 70 -9.71 7.33 -11.91
N ASN A 71 -9.11 6.22 -11.48
CA ASN A 71 -9.25 4.89 -12.08
C ASN A 71 -10.20 3.97 -11.28
N GLY A 72 -11.05 4.53 -10.42
CA GLY A 72 -12.03 3.77 -9.62
C GLY A 72 -11.43 2.99 -8.45
N ILE A 73 -10.17 3.26 -8.08
CA ILE A 73 -9.49 2.62 -6.95
C ILE A 73 -9.57 3.54 -5.73
N ASP A 74 -10.64 3.38 -4.95
CA ASP A 74 -10.98 4.28 -3.83
C ASP A 74 -10.58 3.77 -2.43
N GLY A 75 -9.97 2.59 -2.35
CA GLY A 75 -9.58 1.98 -1.08
C GLY A 75 -8.38 2.63 -0.39
N PRO A 76 -8.02 2.16 0.82
CA PRO A 76 -6.85 2.63 1.55
C PRO A 76 -5.57 2.45 0.72
N VAL A 77 -4.64 3.40 0.83
CA VAL A 77 -3.37 3.37 0.11
C VAL A 77 -2.23 3.38 1.11
N MET A 78 -1.42 2.32 1.10
CA MET A 78 -0.21 2.21 1.91
C MET A 78 1.01 2.32 1.02
N ILE A 79 1.87 3.30 1.28
CA ILE A 79 3.03 3.58 0.44
C ILE A 79 4.31 3.26 1.20
N ARG A 80 5.13 2.39 0.60
CA ARG A 80 6.44 2.03 1.11
C ARG A 80 7.50 2.34 0.05
N ALA A 81 8.43 3.21 0.38
CA ALA A 81 9.57 3.55 -0.47
C ALA A 81 10.82 2.81 0.00
N HIS A 82 11.52 2.15 -0.91
CA HIS A 82 12.74 1.39 -0.67
C HIS A 82 13.91 2.08 -1.38
N GLY A 83 15.03 2.21 -0.67
CA GLY A 83 16.26 2.73 -1.23
C GLY A 83 17.22 3.24 -0.15
N ASP A 84 18.39 3.68 -0.59
CA ASP A 84 19.38 4.30 0.27
C ASP A 84 18.98 5.74 0.57
N MET A 85 18.22 5.90 1.65
CA MET A 85 17.75 7.20 2.13
C MET A 85 18.88 8.23 2.32
N LEU A 86 20.14 7.82 2.52
CA LEU A 86 21.27 8.75 2.66
C LEU A 86 21.58 9.50 1.36
N GLN A 87 21.09 9.02 0.22
CA GLN A 87 21.25 9.68 -1.08
C GLN A 87 20.23 10.80 -1.34
N PHE A 88 19.30 11.04 -0.41
CA PHE A 88 18.20 11.98 -0.59
C PHE A 88 18.26 13.13 0.42
N ASN A 89 17.80 14.31 0.01
CA ASN A 89 17.73 15.47 0.90
C ASN A 89 16.67 15.25 1.99
N GLN A 90 17.08 15.41 3.26
CA GLN A 90 16.22 15.19 4.42
C GLN A 90 15.01 16.13 4.47
N GLU A 91 15.16 17.41 4.14
CA GLU A 91 14.14 18.45 4.31
C GLU A 91 13.20 18.56 3.11
N THR A 92 13.73 18.44 1.90
CA THR A 92 12.97 18.65 0.66
C THR A 92 12.40 17.37 0.08
N CYS A 93 12.95 16.19 0.44
CA CYS A 93 12.48 14.89 -0.02
C CYS A 93 11.91 14.04 1.12
N LEU A 94 12.75 13.61 2.07
CA LEU A 94 12.37 12.55 3.02
C LEU A 94 11.33 13.00 4.05
N THR A 95 11.52 14.15 4.69
CA THR A 95 10.60 14.69 5.70
C THR A 95 9.19 14.89 5.14
N PRO A 96 9.00 15.51 3.95
CA PRO A 96 7.69 15.58 3.31
C PRO A 96 7.04 14.22 3.06
N LEU A 97 7.81 13.23 2.60
CA LEU A 97 7.30 11.88 2.35
C LEU A 97 6.82 11.22 3.64
N ILE A 98 7.62 11.28 4.71
CA ILE A 98 7.22 10.77 6.04
C ILE A 98 5.95 11.48 6.53
N LYS A 99 5.93 12.82 6.48
CA LYS A 99 4.78 13.63 6.95
C LYS A 99 3.50 13.36 6.18
N THR A 100 3.60 12.90 4.93
CA THR A 100 2.44 12.54 4.11
C THR A 100 2.07 11.05 4.22
N GLY A 101 2.74 10.29 5.09
CA GLY A 101 2.41 8.91 5.41
C GLY A 101 3.14 7.86 4.56
N VAL A 102 4.25 8.22 3.91
CA VAL A 102 5.10 7.24 3.23
C VAL A 102 6.03 6.58 4.24
N TYR A 103 6.04 5.25 4.27
CA TYR A 103 7.00 4.49 5.04
C TYR A 103 8.31 4.34 4.27
N LEU A 104 9.38 4.95 4.77
CA LEU A 104 10.71 4.86 4.18
C LEU A 104 11.46 3.66 4.75
N LYS A 105 11.76 2.67 3.91
CA LYS A 105 12.64 1.55 4.24
C LYS A 105 14.05 1.86 3.74
N HIS A 106 14.92 2.26 4.67
CA HIS A 106 16.34 2.45 4.35
C HIS A 106 17.00 1.12 4.01
N VAL A 107 17.60 1.06 2.82
CA VAL A 107 18.35 -0.08 2.30
C VAL A 107 19.74 0.45 1.93
N PRO A 108 20.77 0.17 2.74
CA PRO A 108 22.14 0.58 2.42
C PRO A 108 22.55 0.02 1.05
N ASN A 109 23.18 0.85 0.22
CA ASN A 109 23.66 0.42 -1.09
C ASN A 109 24.92 -0.45 -0.96
N CYS A 110 24.73 -1.72 -0.60
CA CYS A 110 25.79 -2.72 -0.46
C CYS A 110 26.06 -3.47 -1.78
N GLY A 111 25.64 -2.91 -2.92
CA GLY A 111 25.79 -3.52 -4.24
C GLY A 111 24.57 -3.27 -5.12
N LYS A 112 24.73 -3.54 -6.43
CA LYS A 112 23.64 -3.42 -7.41
C LYS A 112 22.41 -4.22 -6.93
N ASN A 113 21.23 -3.63 -7.15
CA ASN A 113 19.93 -4.25 -6.92
C ASN A 113 19.61 -4.53 -5.44
N SER A 114 20.23 -3.79 -4.51
CA SER A 114 19.91 -3.92 -3.07
C SER A 114 18.47 -3.51 -2.76
N ALA A 115 18.00 -2.41 -3.35
CA ALA A 115 16.60 -1.99 -3.26
C ALA A 115 15.67 -3.06 -3.85
N ASP A 116 16.01 -3.61 -5.02
CA ASP A 116 15.19 -4.62 -5.71
C ASP A 116 15.00 -5.87 -4.88
N ARG A 117 16.08 -6.42 -4.32
CA ARG A 117 15.98 -7.57 -3.39
C ARG A 117 15.07 -7.24 -2.21
N SER A 118 15.21 -6.05 -1.63
CA SER A 118 14.37 -5.62 -0.51
C SER A 118 12.88 -5.50 -0.85
N ILE A 119 12.57 -5.12 -2.09
CA ILE A 119 11.21 -5.05 -2.63
C ILE A 119 10.68 -6.45 -2.91
N LEU A 120 11.46 -7.31 -3.58
CA LEU A 120 11.09 -8.69 -3.90
C LEU A 120 10.79 -9.49 -2.63
N ASP A 121 11.69 -9.45 -1.65
CA ASP A 121 11.48 -10.10 -0.34
C ASP A 121 10.20 -9.59 0.32
N GLY A 122 9.97 -8.27 0.26
CA GLY A 122 8.78 -7.66 0.82
C GLY A 122 7.49 -8.08 0.10
N LEU A 123 7.52 -8.21 -1.22
CA LEU A 123 6.41 -8.68 -2.04
C LEU A 123 6.09 -10.15 -1.74
N ASP A 124 7.11 -11.02 -1.67
CA ASP A 124 6.93 -12.44 -1.35
C ASP A 124 6.31 -12.60 0.05
N ASP A 125 6.82 -11.87 1.06
CA ASP A 125 6.22 -11.82 2.40
C ASP A 125 4.78 -11.28 2.41
N TYR A 126 4.47 -10.36 1.50
CA TYR A 126 3.15 -9.75 1.41
C TYR A 126 2.13 -10.72 0.83
N VAL A 127 2.44 -11.38 -0.28
CA VAL A 127 1.52 -12.29 -0.97
C VAL A 127 1.23 -13.55 -0.18
N VAL A 128 2.15 -13.99 0.68
CA VAL A 128 1.90 -15.10 1.63
C VAL A 128 0.77 -14.77 2.61
N ARG A 129 0.59 -13.48 2.94
CA ARG A 129 -0.36 -13.02 3.97
C ARG A 129 -1.62 -12.37 3.40
N ASN A 130 -1.65 -12.06 2.12
CA ASN A 130 -2.71 -11.26 1.50
C ASN A 130 -3.13 -11.88 0.18
N SER A 131 -4.09 -12.81 0.22
CA SER A 131 -4.69 -13.37 -0.99
C SER A 131 -5.50 -12.30 -1.75
N PRO A 132 -5.67 -12.46 -3.07
CA PRO A 132 -6.59 -11.63 -3.85
C PRO A 132 -8.03 -11.66 -3.27
N PRO A 133 -8.83 -10.58 -3.44
CA PRO A 133 -8.53 -9.39 -4.25
C PRO A 133 -7.63 -8.37 -3.52
N ALA A 134 -6.54 -7.96 -4.17
CA ALA A 134 -5.62 -6.94 -3.68
C ALA A 134 -5.04 -6.12 -4.84
N HIS A 135 -4.71 -4.85 -4.57
CA HIS A 135 -4.04 -3.98 -5.54
C HIS A 135 -2.56 -3.85 -5.16
N ILE A 136 -1.69 -4.19 -6.10
CA ILE A 136 -0.24 -4.05 -5.97
C ILE A 136 0.20 -2.97 -6.95
N PHE A 137 0.71 -1.86 -6.43
CA PHE A 137 1.18 -0.75 -7.24
C PHE A 137 2.70 -0.68 -7.17
N MET A 138 3.36 -1.08 -8.25
CA MET A 138 4.80 -0.95 -8.41
C MET A 138 5.15 0.44 -8.94
N ILE A 139 6.12 1.11 -8.32
CA ILE A 139 6.72 2.34 -8.83
C ILE A 139 8.21 2.07 -9.05
N SER A 140 8.54 1.59 -10.25
CA SER A 140 9.90 1.35 -10.72
C SER A 140 9.87 1.18 -12.25
N GLY A 141 10.96 1.54 -12.91
CA GLY A 141 11.23 1.22 -14.31
C GLY A 141 12.17 0.02 -14.50
N ASP A 142 12.58 -0.68 -13.42
CA ASP A 142 13.48 -1.82 -13.59
C ASP A 142 12.76 -3.02 -14.25
N GLY A 143 13.36 -3.55 -15.32
CA GLY A 143 12.85 -4.71 -16.05
C GLY A 143 12.94 -6.01 -15.24
N ASP A 144 13.80 -6.07 -14.23
CA ASP A 144 13.96 -7.24 -13.36
C ASP A 144 12.66 -7.56 -12.58
N PHE A 145 11.79 -6.57 -12.40
CA PHE A 145 10.47 -6.78 -11.78
C PHE A 145 9.43 -7.40 -12.73
N ALA A 146 9.64 -7.45 -14.04
CA ALA A 146 8.61 -7.90 -14.99
C ALA A 146 8.12 -9.33 -14.68
N ASN A 147 9.04 -10.24 -14.32
CA ASN A 147 8.71 -11.63 -14.00
C ASN A 147 7.80 -11.76 -12.77
N ILE A 148 8.09 -11.02 -11.68
CA ILE A 148 7.23 -11.03 -10.49
C ILE A 148 5.88 -10.41 -10.79
N LEU A 149 5.82 -9.29 -11.51
CA LEU A 149 4.57 -8.62 -11.85
C LEU A 149 3.66 -9.52 -12.71
N HIS A 150 4.23 -10.23 -13.70
CA HIS A 150 3.47 -11.20 -14.48
C HIS A 150 2.92 -12.34 -13.62
N ARG A 151 3.72 -12.85 -12.66
CA ARG A 151 3.27 -13.88 -11.73
C ARG A 151 2.10 -13.37 -10.87
N LEU A 152 2.18 -12.14 -10.36
CA LEU A 152 1.11 -11.53 -9.58
C LEU A 152 -0.17 -11.37 -10.40
N LYS A 153 -0.07 -10.84 -11.62
CA LYS A 153 -1.21 -10.71 -12.54
C LYS A 153 -1.87 -12.06 -12.87
N LYS A 154 -1.08 -13.12 -13.05
CA LYS A 154 -1.59 -14.49 -13.28
C LYS A 154 -2.30 -15.09 -12.05
N ASN A 155 -1.97 -14.62 -10.85
CA ASN A 155 -2.62 -15.03 -9.60
C ASN A 155 -3.70 -14.01 -9.17
N ASP A 156 -4.41 -13.40 -10.12
CA ASP A 156 -5.57 -12.53 -9.90
C ASP A 156 -5.34 -11.27 -9.04
N TYR A 157 -4.09 -10.84 -8.85
CA TYR A 157 -3.80 -9.53 -8.29
C TYR A 157 -4.01 -8.44 -9.36
N ASN A 158 -4.57 -7.30 -8.96
CA ASN A 158 -4.59 -6.12 -9.81
C ASN A 158 -3.24 -5.41 -9.72
N VAL A 159 -2.43 -5.55 -10.77
CA VAL A 159 -1.09 -4.97 -10.84
C VAL A 159 -1.16 -3.60 -11.49
N LEU A 160 -0.64 -2.59 -10.81
CA LEU A 160 -0.56 -1.22 -11.27
C LEU A 160 0.92 -0.82 -11.37
N LEU A 161 1.25 0.06 -12.31
CA LEU A 161 2.64 0.42 -12.59
C LEU A 161 2.81 1.93 -12.80
N ALA A 162 3.85 2.51 -12.22
CA ALA A 162 4.36 3.82 -12.61
C ALA A 162 5.85 3.72 -12.86
N CYS A 163 6.27 4.22 -14.01
CA CYS A 163 7.65 4.15 -14.48
C CYS A 163 7.96 5.44 -15.26
N GLY A 164 9.24 5.79 -15.40
CA GLY A 164 9.63 6.90 -16.27
C GLY A 164 9.44 6.54 -17.74
N SER A 165 9.12 7.54 -18.56
CA SER A 165 8.89 7.37 -20.01
C SER A 165 10.07 6.69 -20.73
N SER A 166 11.31 6.96 -20.30
CA SER A 166 12.53 6.45 -20.92
C SER A 166 13.02 5.10 -20.38
N ASN A 167 12.49 4.62 -19.26
CA ASN A 167 12.99 3.42 -18.58
C ASN A 167 11.93 2.32 -18.42
N CYS A 168 10.75 2.44 -19.04
CA CYS A 168 9.70 1.44 -18.90
C CYS A 168 9.71 0.43 -20.05
N SER A 169 10.19 -0.79 -19.79
CA SER A 169 10.25 -1.87 -20.78
C SER A 169 8.85 -2.39 -21.17
N ALA A 170 8.72 -2.93 -22.39
CA ALA A 170 7.46 -3.50 -22.87
C ALA A 170 6.98 -4.67 -21.99
N ALA A 171 7.91 -5.51 -21.51
CA ALA A 171 7.60 -6.60 -20.59
C ALA A 171 6.95 -6.08 -19.31
N LEU A 172 7.53 -5.06 -18.68
CA LEU A 172 7.00 -4.45 -17.46
C LEU A 172 5.59 -3.89 -17.67
N ARG A 173 5.34 -3.18 -18.78
CA ARG A 173 4.02 -2.62 -19.11
C ARG A 173 2.97 -3.71 -19.30
N SER A 174 3.30 -4.77 -20.05
CA SER A 174 2.37 -5.89 -20.31
C SER A 174 1.93 -6.63 -19.03
N ALA A 175 2.75 -6.56 -17.98
CA ALA A 175 2.46 -7.15 -16.67
C ALA A 175 1.50 -6.30 -15.82
N ALA A 176 1.22 -5.05 -16.21
CA ALA A 176 0.31 -4.16 -15.51
C ALA A 176 -1.10 -4.16 -16.12
N ALA A 177 -2.09 -3.72 -15.33
CA ALA A 177 -3.43 -3.40 -15.78
C ALA A 177 -3.58 -1.90 -16.08
N ILE A 178 -2.89 -1.05 -15.31
CA ILE A 178 -2.84 0.40 -15.49
C ILE A 178 -1.40 0.85 -15.37
N CYS A 179 -0.95 1.72 -16.29
CA CYS A 179 0.41 2.23 -16.32
C CYS A 179 0.44 3.76 -16.46
N TRP A 180 1.16 4.42 -15.55
CA TRP A 180 1.37 5.86 -15.57
C TRP A 180 2.82 6.22 -15.88
N ASP A 181 3.01 7.34 -16.56
CA ASP A 181 4.29 8.03 -16.53
C ASP A 181 4.50 8.64 -15.14
N TRP A 182 5.58 8.22 -14.47
CA TRP A 182 5.89 8.67 -13.11
C TRP A 182 6.04 10.19 -13.01
N ASN A 183 6.73 10.81 -13.98
CA ASN A 183 7.03 12.23 -13.95
C ASN A 183 5.78 13.08 -14.11
N GLU A 184 4.87 12.67 -14.99
CA GLU A 184 3.61 13.35 -15.19
C GLU A 184 2.65 13.11 -14.02
N LEU A 185 2.58 11.87 -13.52
CA LEU A 185 1.79 11.52 -12.32
C LEU A 185 2.17 12.41 -11.14
N VAL A 186 3.47 12.53 -10.82
CA VAL A 186 3.91 13.35 -9.69
C VAL A 186 3.88 14.83 -9.97
N ARG A 187 3.67 15.29 -11.21
CA ARG A 187 3.29 16.68 -11.52
C ARG A 187 1.79 16.92 -11.39
N GLY A 188 1.00 15.86 -11.28
CA GLY A 188 -0.47 15.91 -11.24
C GLY A 188 -1.09 16.03 -12.63
N ARG A 189 -0.36 15.61 -13.67
CA ARG A 189 -0.86 15.48 -15.03
C ARG A 189 -1.14 14.01 -15.26
N GLN A 190 -2.41 13.66 -15.46
CA GLN A 190 -2.81 12.28 -15.67
C GLN A 190 -2.64 11.95 -17.15
N THR A 191 -1.52 11.30 -17.47
CA THR A 191 -1.28 10.72 -18.80
C THR A 191 -1.05 9.24 -18.61
N GLU A 192 -1.98 8.43 -19.07
CA GLU A 192 -1.77 6.98 -19.20
C GLU A 192 -0.77 6.74 -20.32
N LEU A 193 0.16 5.81 -20.13
CA LEU A 193 1.02 5.37 -21.22
C LEU A 193 0.18 4.52 -22.15
N VAL A 194 -0.42 5.16 -23.16
CA VAL A 194 -1.14 4.47 -24.24
C VAL A 194 -0.13 3.66 -25.05
N ASP A 195 -0.34 2.36 -25.17
CA ASP A 195 0.47 1.48 -26.01
C ASP A 195 0.41 1.97 -27.45
N VAL A 196 1.51 2.54 -27.94
CA VAL A 196 1.74 2.74 -29.36
C VAL A 196 1.89 1.33 -29.94
N HIS A 197 0.87 0.90 -30.69
CA HIS A 197 0.81 -0.39 -31.37
C HIS A 197 2.02 -0.64 -32.28
#